data_AF-A0A1I6HF09-F1
#
_entry.id   AF-A0A1I6HF09-F1
#
_cell.length_a   1.000
_cell.length_b   1.000
_cell.length_c   1.000
_cell.angle_alpha   90.00
_cell.angle_beta   90.00
_cell.angle_gamma   90.00
#
_symmetry.space_group_name_H-M   'P 1'
#
loop_
_entity.id
_entity.type
_entity.pdbx_description
1 polymer ?
#
loop_
_entity_poly.entity_id
_entity_poly.type
_entity_poly.pdbx_seq_one_letter_code
_entity_poly.pdbx_strand_id
1 'polypeptide(L)' 'MLSHIALAVGLVLVVEGLVLALAPSRMEDIVKALAEIPPETRRLIGLAAVALGVICVWLAKGAFS' A
#
# COMPACT_ATOMS: atom_id res chain seq x y z
N MET A 1 -20.46 10.12 1.85
CA MET A 1 -19.52 9.50 2.79
C MET A 1 -19.34 8.01 2.55
N LEU A 2 -20.40 7.19 2.59
CA LEU A 2 -20.30 5.75 2.36
C LEU A 2 -19.71 5.38 0.98
N SER A 3 -20.04 6.15 -0.06
CA SER A 3 -19.52 5.97 -1.43
C SER A 3 -17.99 6.10 -1.52
N HIS A 4 -17.38 7.00 -0.75
CA HIS A 4 -15.93 7.22 -0.79
C HIS A 4 -15.18 6.09 -0.08
N ILE A 5 -15.76 5.54 0.98
CA ILE A 5 -15.23 4.36 1.68
C ILE A 5 -15.27 3.15 0.74
N ALA A 6 -16.41 2.92 0.07
CA ALA A 6 -16.54 1.84 -0.90
C ALA A 6 -15.55 1.98 -2.06
N LEU A 7 -15.32 3.20 -2.56
CA LEU A 7 -14.33 3.48 -3.60
C LEU A 7 -12.89 3.18 -3.13
N ALA A 8 -12.52 3.66 -1.94
CA ALA A 8 -11.19 3.43 -1.38
C ALA A 8 -10.91 1.94 -1.19
N VAL A 9 -11.87 1.20 -0.62
CA VAL A 9 -11.77 -0.26 -0.45
C VAL A 9 -11.71 -0.96 -1.80
N GLY A 10 -12.54 -0.56 -2.76
CA GLY A 10 -12.55 -1.13 -4.11
C GLY A 10 -11.20 -0.94 -4.83
N LEU A 11 -10.61 0.24 -4.73
CA LEU A 11 -9.29 0.52 -5.31
C LEU A 11 -8.18 -0.32 -4.67
N VAL A 12 -8.18 -0.46 -3.34
CA VAL A 12 -7.22 -1.33 -2.63
C VAL A 12 -7.37 -2.78 -3.10
N LEU A 13 -8.60 -3.30 -3.19
CA LEU A 13 -8.85 -4.66 -3.66
C LEU A 13 -8.42 -4.87 -5.11
N VAL A 14 -8.64 -3.90 -6.00
CA VAL A 14 -8.19 -3.97 -7.38
C VAL A 14 -6.66 -4.02 -7.44
N VAL A 15 -5.96 -3.14 -6.71
CA VAL A 15 -4.49 -3.11 -6.71
C VAL A 15 -3.90 -4.38 -6.12
N GLU A 16 -4.33 -4.79 -4.92
CA GLU A 16 -3.86 -6.03 -4.26
C GLU A 16 -4.17 -7.28 -5.10
N GLY A 17 -5.39 -7.38 -5.63
CA GLY A 17 -5.79 -8.49 -6.49
C GLY A 17 -5.00 -8.55 -7.80
N LEU A 18 -4.62 -7.40 -8.37
CA LEU A 18 -3.81 -7.34 -9.57
C LEU A 18 -2.37 -7.81 -9.31
N VAL A 19 -1.80 -7.44 -8.16
CA VAL A 19 -0.48 -7.94 -7.74
C VAL A 19 -0.49 -9.46 -7.61
N LEU A 20 -1.53 -10.01 -6.96
CA LEU A 20 -1.71 -11.46 -6.79
C LEU A 20 -1.97 -12.17 -8.13
N ALA A 21 -2.75 -11.59 -9.04
CA ALA A 21 -3.12 -12.20 -10.30
C ALA A 21 -1.99 -12.17 -11.35
N LEU A 22 -1.25 -11.06 -11.46
CA LEU A 22 -0.23 -10.86 -12.48
C LEU A 22 1.16 -11.33 -12.06
N ALA A 23 1.47 -11.30 -10.76
CA ALA A 23 2.81 -11.58 -10.27
C ALA A 23 2.84 -12.43 -8.98
N PRO A 24 2.13 -13.59 -8.94
CA PRO A 24 2.08 -14.43 -7.74
C PRO A 24 3.48 -14.91 -7.30
N SER A 25 4.34 -15.28 -8.25
CA SER A 25 5.70 -15.74 -7.93
C SER A 25 6.63 -14.65 -7.41
N ARG A 26 6.39 -13.38 -7.79
CA ARG A 26 7.21 -12.24 -7.31
C ARG A 26 6.89 -11.88 -5.87
N MET A 27 5.66 -12.15 -5.40
CA MET A 27 5.27 -11.90 -4.02
C MET A 27 6.10 -12.74 -3.04
N GLU A 28 6.36 -14.02 -3.35
CA GLU A 28 7.17 -14.88 -2.49
C GLU A 28 8.61 -14.37 -2.35
N ASP A 29 9.23 -13.93 -3.45
CA ASP A 29 10.59 -13.41 -3.44
C ASP A 29 10.67 -12.10 -2.65
N ILE A 30 9.67 -11.22 -2.79
CA ILE A 30 9.56 -9.97 -2.02
C ILE A 30 9.41 -10.27 -0.53
N VAL A 31 8.58 -11.25 -0.16
CA VAL A 31 8.37 -11.63 1.24
C VAL A 31 9.65 -12.23 1.84
N LYS A 32 10.39 -13.07 1.09
CA LYS A 32 11.69 -13.60 1.52
C LYS A 32 12.71 -12.48 1.70
N ALA A 33 12.81 -11.55 0.76
CA ALA A 33 13.69 -10.40 0.86
C ALA A 33 13.31 -9.50 2.06
N LEU A 34 12.02 -9.27 2.30
CA LEU A 34 11.55 -8.57 3.50
C LEU A 34 11.93 -9.35 4.77
N ALA A 35 11.83 -10.69 4.74
CA ALA A 35 12.15 -11.57 5.86
C ALA A 35 13.63 -11.54 6.28
N GLU A 36 14.53 -11.07 5.42
CA GLU A 36 15.95 -10.87 5.74
C GLU A 36 16.24 -9.50 6.39
N ILE A 37 15.33 -8.53 6.27
CA ILE A 37 15.52 -7.18 6.84
C ILE A 37 15.33 -7.21 8.36
N PRO A 38 16.14 -6.49 9.17
CA PRO A 38 15.92 -6.38 10.61
C PRO A 38 14.52 -5.83 10.96
N PRO A 39 13.88 -6.28 12.06
CA PRO A 39 12.52 -5.87 12.41
C PRO A 39 12.37 -4.36 12.64
N GLU A 40 13.40 -3.70 13.17
CA GLU A 40 13.40 -2.25 13.37
C GLU A 40 13.37 -1.49 12.04
N THR A 41 14.18 -1.90 11.07
CA THR A 41 14.20 -1.32 9.73
C THR A 41 12.89 -1.57 9.00
N ARG A 42 12.28 -2.76 9.11
CA ARG A 42 10.95 -3.02 8.55
C ARG A 42 9.88 -2.10 9.12
N ARG A 43 9.92 -1.84 10.43
CA ARG A 43 8.99 -0.91 11.07
C ARG A 43 9.17 0.51 10.55
N LEU A 44 10.41 0.98 10.37
CA LEU A 44 10.70 2.30 9.80
C LEU A 44 10.21 2.42 8.36
N ILE A 45 10.41 1.40 7.52
CA ILE A 45 9.89 1.36 6.15
C ILE A 45 8.37 1.45 6.15
N GLY A 46 7.69 0.68 7.00
CA GLY A 46 6.24 0.73 7.15
C GLY A 46 5.74 2.10 7.59
N LEU A 47 6.38 2.72 8.58
CA LEU A 47 6.04 4.07 9.04
C LEU A 47 6.25 5.12 7.94
N ALA A 48 7.34 5.02 7.17
CA ALA A 48 7.60 5.91 6.05
C ALA A 48 6.55 5.74 4.94
N ALA A 49 6.16 4.51 4.62
CA ALA A 49 5.11 4.22 3.64
C ALA A 49 3.75 4.79 4.07
N VAL A 50 3.39 4.66 5.35
CA VAL A 50 2.17 5.26 5.91
C VAL A 50 2.23 6.79 5.82
N ALA A 51 3.35 7.41 6.24
CA ALA A 51 3.51 8.86 6.19
C ALA A 51 3.36 9.40 4.75
N LEU A 52 4.02 8.75 3.78
CA LEU A 52 3.88 9.10 2.37
C LEU A 52 2.43 8.91 1.87
N GLY A 53 1.78 7.80 2.24
CA GLY A 53 0.38 7.55 1.89
C GLY A 53 -0.55 8.65 2.41
N VAL A 54 -0.36 9.09 3.65
CA VAL A 54 -1.13 10.21 4.25
C VAL A 54 -0.87 11.52 3.49
N ILE A 55 0.38 11.83 3.17
CA ILE A 55 0.74 13.03 2.39
C ILE A 55 0.09 12.98 1.00
N CYS A 56 0.14 11.85 0.31
CA CYS A 56 -0.49 11.66 -0.99
C CYS A 56 -2.01 11.85 -0.92
N VAL A 57 -2.68 11.26 0.08
CA VAL A 57 -4.12 11.44 0.28
C VAL A 57 -4.46 12.90 0.61
N TRP A 58 -3.65 13.56 1.43
CA TRP A 58 -3.83 14.97 1.76
C TRP A 58 -3.68 15.87 0.53
N LEU A 59 -2.65 15.65 -0.29
CA LEU A 59 -2.43 16.37 -1.54
C LEU A 59 -3.55 16.09 -2.56
N ALA A 60 -3.94 14.84 -2.74
CA ALA A 60 -5.04 14.48 -3.64
C ALA A 60 -6.36 15.12 -3.17
N LYS A 61 -6.64 15.11 -1.87
CA LYS A 61 -7.82 15.80 -1.34
C LYS A 61 -7.74 17.32 -1.54
N GLY A 62 -6.57 17.92 -1.34
CA GLY A 62 -6.37 19.37 -1.52
C GLY A 62 -6.34 19.84 -2.97
N ALA A 63 -5.90 19.00 -3.91
CA ALA A 63 -5.84 19.30 -5.34
C ALA A 63 -7.19 19.12 -6.06
N PHE A 64 -8.10 18.34 -5.48
CA PHE A 64 -9.45 18.07 -6.00
C PHE A 64 -10.56 18.70 -5.14
N SER A 65 -10.20 19.57 -4.19
CA SER A 65 -11.11 20.40 -3.38
C SER A 65 -11.20 21.81 -3.93
#